data_AF-A0A090WT85-F1
#
_entry.id   AF-A0A090WT85-F1
#
_cell.length_a   1.000
_cell.length_b   1.000
_cell.length_c   1.000
_cell.angle_alpha   90.00
_cell.angle_beta   90.00
_cell.angle_gamma   90.00
#
_symmetry.space_group_name_H-M   'P 1'
#
loop_
_entity.id
_entity.type
_entity.pdbx_description
1 polymer ?
#
loop_
_entity_poly.entity_id
_entity_poly.type
_entity_poly.pdbx_seq_one_letter_code
_entity_poly.pdbx_strand_id
1 'polypeptide(L)'
;MPYLMATADYVTKVHAVCTRTGNLAQYSYRKAKSDSLVLLGEVEEYEPLSRAAYYKAMERDKVRNMQVKDEEEVESKTKDSDA
;
A
#
# COMPACT_ATOMS: atom_id res chain seq x y z
N MET A 1 16.47 7.80 3.60
CA MET A 1 17.84 8.13 4.05
C MET A 1 17.78 9.05 5.27
N PRO A 2 17.66 8.51 6.49
CA PRO A 2 17.50 9.33 7.70
C PRO A 2 18.73 10.17 8.05
N TYR A 3 19.93 9.65 7.84
CA TYR A 3 21.18 10.33 8.23
C TYR A 3 21.38 11.67 7.51
N LEU A 4 21.18 11.72 6.19
CA LEU A 4 21.31 12.96 5.40
C LEU A 4 20.23 14.00 5.75
N MET A 5 19.04 13.56 6.17
CA MET A 5 17.98 14.48 6.60
C MET A 5 18.31 15.16 7.94
N ALA A 6 19.09 14.51 8.80
CA ALA A 6 19.46 15.05 10.11
C ALA A 6 20.53 16.17 10.01
N THR A 7 21.31 16.19 8.92
CA THR A 7 22.39 17.17 8.71
C THR A 7 22.04 18.24 7.68
N ALA A 8 20.89 18.17 7.03
CA ALA A 8 20.49 19.10 5.97
C ALA A 8 19.88 20.38 6.55
N ASP A 9 20.28 21.54 6.03
CA ASP A 9 19.68 22.83 6.41
C ASP A 9 18.22 22.95 5.95
N TYR A 10 17.88 22.37 4.79
CA TYR A 10 16.54 22.37 4.22
C TYR A 10 16.17 21.00 3.67
N VAL A 11 14.94 20.55 3.96
CA VAL A 11 14.40 19.28 3.49
C VAL A 11 13.03 19.51 2.88
N THR A 12 12.90 19.24 1.58
CA THR A 12 11.62 19.33 0.86
C THR A 12 11.22 17.97 0.34
N LYS A 13 10.02 17.50 0.71
CA LYS A 13 9.42 16.29 0.15
C LYS A 13 8.49 16.66 -1.00
N VAL A 14 8.84 16.24 -2.21
CA VAL A 14 7.96 16.42 -3.38
C VAL A 14 6.81 15.41 -3.36
N HIS A 15 5.68 15.82 -3.94
CA HIS A 15 4.46 15.03 -3.99
C HIS A 15 3.99 14.89 -5.44
N ALA A 16 3.49 13.70 -5.78
CA ALA A 16 2.84 13.43 -7.05
C ALA A 16 1.30 13.50 -6.92
N VAL A 17 0.58 13.29 -8.02
CA VAL A 17 -0.88 13.14 -8.02
C VAL A 17 -1.24 11.66 -8.06
N CYS A 18 -2.16 11.23 -7.19
CA CYS A 18 -2.61 9.84 -7.13
C CYS A 18 -3.43 9.48 -8.36
N THR A 19 -3.02 8.45 -9.09
CA THR A 19 -3.73 7.97 -10.31
C THR A 19 -5.12 7.43 -10.04
N ARG A 20 -5.37 6.93 -8.81
CA ARG A 20 -6.66 6.32 -8.43
C ARG A 20 -7.67 7.31 -7.86
N THR A 21 -7.19 8.33 -7.14
CA THR A 21 -8.06 9.23 -6.36
C THR A 21 -7.90 10.71 -6.70
N GLY A 22 -6.90 11.12 -7.48
CA GLY A 22 -6.61 12.53 -7.77
C GLY A 22 -5.98 13.34 -6.62
N ASN A 23 -6.02 12.83 -5.38
CA ASN A 23 -5.37 13.46 -4.22
C ASN A 23 -3.83 13.43 -4.27
N LEU A 24 -3.17 14.21 -3.41
CA LEU A 24 -1.72 14.18 -3.21
C LEU A 24 -1.22 12.76 -2.87
N ALA A 25 -0.25 12.28 -3.64
CA ALA A 25 0.39 10.99 -3.47
C ALA A 25 1.68 11.14 -2.64
N GLN A 26 1.84 10.21 -1.70
CA GLN A 26 2.99 10.15 -0.78
C GLN A 26 3.78 8.84 -0.90
N TYR A 27 3.22 7.85 -1.59
CA TYR A 27 3.76 6.50 -1.70
C TYR A 27 3.84 6.10 -3.16
N SER A 28 4.90 5.37 -3.52
CA SER A 28 5.01 4.67 -4.79
C SER A 28 4.65 3.21 -4.54
N TYR A 29 3.61 2.73 -5.21
CA TYR A 29 3.18 1.33 -5.14
C TYR A 29 3.71 0.57 -6.34
N ARG A 30 4.27 -0.61 -6.08
CA ARG A 30 4.86 -1.49 -7.11
C ARG A 30 3.78 -2.42 -7.65
N LYS A 31 3.61 -2.43 -8.97
CA LYS A 31 2.73 -3.36 -9.71
C LYS A 31 3.44 -4.68 -10.06
N ALA A 32 4.76 -4.64 -10.20
CA ALA A 32 5.59 -5.80 -10.51
C ALA A 32 5.50 -6.89 -9.43
N LYS A 33 5.42 -8.16 -9.85
CA LYS A 33 5.51 -9.34 -8.95
C LYS A 33 6.95 -9.71 -8.63
N SER A 34 7.76 -8.75 -8.20
CA SER A 34 9.18 -8.97 -7.88
C SER A 34 9.47 -8.62 -6.42
N ASP A 35 10.11 -9.56 -5.73
CA ASP A 35 10.55 -9.44 -4.32
C ASP A 35 11.94 -8.79 -4.20
N SER A 36 12.53 -8.36 -5.32
CA SER A 36 13.84 -7.67 -5.30
C SER A 36 13.76 -6.33 -4.57
N LEU A 37 14.79 -6.03 -3.77
CA LEU A 37 14.87 -4.75 -3.05
C LEU A 37 15.00 -3.57 -4.01
N VAL A 38 15.81 -3.73 -5.06
CA VAL A 38 16.07 -2.72 -6.09
C VAL A 38 15.57 -3.24 -7.44
N LEU A 39 14.61 -2.53 -8.02
CA LEU A 39 14.02 -2.83 -9.32
C LEU A 39 13.89 -1.53 -10.13
N LEU A 40 14.51 -1.51 -11.30
CA LEU A 40 14.37 -0.43 -12.28
C LEU A 40 13.04 -0.56 -13.00
N GLY A 41 12.29 0.54 -13.09
CA GLY A 41 11.01 0.58 -13.76
C GLY A 41 10.42 1.98 -13.74
N GLU A 42 9.43 2.19 -14.60
CA GLU A 42 8.75 3.48 -14.77
C GLU A 42 7.25 3.34 -14.41
N VAL A 43 6.37 4.03 -15.14
CA VAL A 43 4.91 4.06 -14.94
C VAL A 43 4.28 2.67 -15.06
N GLU A 44 4.86 1.79 -15.86
CA GLU A 44 4.37 0.42 -16.00
C GLU A 44 4.58 -0.43 -14.75
N GLU A 45 5.64 -0.17 -13.99
CA GLU A 45 6.00 -0.96 -12.80
C GLU A 45 5.63 -0.27 -11.49
N TYR A 46 5.52 1.06 -11.49
CA TYR A 46 5.21 1.86 -10.31
C TYR A 46 4.06 2.83 -10.55
N GLU A 47 3.17 2.96 -9.57
CA GLU A 47 2.13 3.99 -9.56
C GLU A 47 2.18 4.85 -8.29
N PRO A 48 1.98 6.17 -8.40
CA PRO A 48 1.87 7.05 -7.25
C PRO A 48 0.49 6.91 -6.61
N LEU A 49 0.46 6.61 -5.31
CA LEU A 49 -0.78 6.46 -4.55
C LEU A 49 -0.87 7.40 -3.34
N SER A 50 -2.11 7.84 -3.08
CA SER A 50 -2.48 8.49 -1.83
C SER A 50 -2.45 7.46 -0.68
N ARG A 51 -2.30 7.95 0.56
CA ARG A 51 -2.15 7.09 1.75
C ARG A 51 -3.20 5.99 1.83
N ALA A 52 -4.48 6.36 1.74
CA ALA A 52 -5.57 5.41 1.83
C ALA A 52 -5.61 4.42 0.65
N ALA A 53 -5.31 4.88 -0.57
CA ALA A 53 -5.28 4.03 -1.75
C ALA A 53 -4.14 3.00 -1.69
N TYR A 54 -2.98 3.40 -1.14
CA TYR A 54 -1.82 2.53 -0.96
C TYR A 54 -2.12 1.36 -0.01
N TYR A 55 -2.66 1.65 1.18
CA TYR A 55 -2.98 0.58 2.15
C TYR A 55 -4.02 -0.40 1.60
N LYS A 56 -5.07 0.11 0.94
CA LYS A 56 -6.07 -0.74 0.28
C LYS A 56 -5.47 -1.61 -0.83
N ALA A 57 -4.51 -1.10 -1.60
CA ALA A 57 -3.82 -1.87 -2.63
C ALA A 57 -2.97 -2.98 -2.01
N MET A 58 -2.19 -2.65 -0.98
CA MET A 58 -1.36 -3.62 -0.25
C MET A 58 -2.19 -4.71 0.45
N GLU A 59 -3.32 -4.35 1.06
CA GLU A 59 -4.24 -5.34 1.66
C GLU A 59 -4.80 -6.29 0.61
N ARG A 60 -5.24 -5.77 -0.55
CA ARG A 60 -5.73 -6.59 -1.65
C ARG A 60 -4.67 -7.57 -2.16
N ASP A 61 -3.41 -7.15 -2.27
CA ASP A 61 -2.33 -8.04 -2.70
C ASP A 61 -2.01 -9.12 -1.66
N LYS A 62 -2.04 -8.78 -0.38
CA LYS A 62 -1.86 -9.75 0.70
C LYS A 62 -2.95 -10.82 0.67
N VAL A 63 -4.21 -10.41 0.51
CA VAL A 63 -5.35 -11.33 0.41
C VAL A 63 -5.21 -12.23 -0.83
N ARG A 64 -4.81 -11.67 -1.98
CA ARG A 64 -4.57 -12.45 -3.21
C ARG A 64 -3.48 -13.50 -3.06
N ASN A 65 -2.44 -13.19 -2.29
CA ASN A 65 -1.31 -14.09 -2.07
C ASN A 65 -1.49 -15.00 -0.84
N MET A 66 -2.63 -14.92 -0.15
CA MET A 66 -2.91 -15.75 1.01
C MET A 66 -3.25 -17.17 0.59
N GLN A 67 -2.46 -18.14 1.05
CA GLN A 67 -2.77 -19.56 0.87
C GLN A 67 -3.79 -19.99 1.93
N VAL A 68 -5.05 -20.17 1.51
CA VAL A 68 -6.09 -20.74 2.37
C VAL A 68 -5.82 -22.24 2.50
N LYS A 69 -5.54 -22.70 3.72
CA LYS A 69 -5.14 -24.09 3.98
C LYS A 69 -6.32 -25.01 4.27
N ASP A 70 -7.30 -24.53 5.05
CA ASP A 70 -8.48 -25.32 5.43
C ASP A 70 -9.71 -24.40 5.62
N GLU A 71 -10.88 -24.89 5.26
CA GLU A 71 -12.17 -24.21 5.45
C GLU A 71 -12.65 -24.48 6.88
N GLU A 72 -12.59 -23.48 7.76
CA GLU A 72 -13.30 -23.53 9.05
C GLU A 72 -14.67 -22.85 8.86
N GLU A 73 -15.76 -23.61 9.10
CA GLU A 73 -17.11 -23.05 9.12
C GLU A 73 -17.26 -22.09 10.30
N VAL A 74 -17.25 -20.79 10.01
CA VAL A 74 -17.55 -19.76 11.00
C VAL A 74 -19.07 -19.72 11.19
N GLU A 75 -19.57 -20.39 12.23
CA GLU A 75 -20.96 -20.21 12.65
C GLU A 75 -21.18 -18.74 13.04
N SER A 76 -21.98 -18.03 12.25
CA SER A 76 -22.38 -16.66 12.53
C SER A 76 -23.25 -16.65 13.79
N LYS A 77 -22.66 -16.38 14.96
CA LYS A 77 -23.44 -15.97 16.12
C LYS A 77 -23.95 -14.56 15.85
N THR A 78 -25.17 -14.47 15.33
CA THR A 78 -26.05 -13.31 15.50
C THR A 78 -26.17 -13.06 17.00
N LYS A 79 -25.37 -12.12 17.52
CA LYS A 79 -25.77 -11.41 18.73
C LYS A 79 -26.67 -10.27 18.29
N ASP A 80 -27.94 -10.61 18.20
CA ASP A 80 -29.01 -9.67 18.49
C ASP A 80 -28.91 -9.21 19.96
N SER A 81 -29.56 -8.09 20.30
CA SER A 81 -29.68 -7.45 21.64
C SER A 81 -28.42 -6.72 22.15
N ASP A 82 -28.42 -5.43 22.54
CA ASP A 82 -29.44 -4.61 23.21
C ASP A 82 -29.23 -3.09 23.01
N ALA A 83 -30.36 -2.37 22.99
CA ALA A 83 -30.64 -0.98 23.43
C ALA A 83 -29.58 0.14 23.28
#